data_AF-A0A2I0TGW6-F1
#
_entry.id   AF-A0A2I0TGW6-F1
#
_cell.length_a   1.000
_cell.length_b   1.000
_cell.length_c   1.000
_cell.angle_alpha   90.00
_cell.angle_beta   90.00
_cell.angle_gamma   90.00
#
_symmetry.space_group_name_H-M   'P 1'
#
loop_
_entity.id
_entity.type
_entity.pdbx_description
1 polymer ?
#
loop_
_entity_poly.entity_id
_entity_poly.type
_entity_poly.pdbx_seq_one_letter_code
_entity_poly.pdbx_strand_id
1 'polypeptide(L)'
;MAPSGWTMANARRIEDCLPPLEDSPSKRFSPSKRKQYYINKAIRNSDLIPRAKGRKSLQRLENTRYLMTLLERDECGSDEGELTHSATPSIFTEACNNETYVEVGAAAGARGGDPGMAQHPAYSPKECFQRISRRLRSTLKRGRIPMGTLEGLEEELLAFFSVTPHSVYTALMDNSFERLLLHALCQYMDLVSASSDIEGKRQMKVSNKHRVFLPPELLLSDYLGQMS
;
A
#
# COMPACT_ATOMS: atom_id res chain seq x y z
N MET A 1 30.90 -40.04 -72.08
CA MET A 1 31.62 -40.35 -70.82
C MET A 1 30.64 -40.94 -69.83
N ALA A 2 30.96 -42.12 -69.32
CA ALA A 2 30.24 -42.78 -68.22
C ALA A 2 30.68 -42.13 -66.87
N PRO A 3 30.25 -42.60 -65.67
CA PRO A 3 29.35 -43.71 -65.40
C PRO A 3 28.42 -43.56 -64.16
N SER A 4 27.66 -44.64 -63.94
CA SER A 4 27.45 -45.32 -62.65
C SER A 4 26.65 -44.66 -61.53
N GLY A 5 25.69 -45.43 -60.98
CA GLY A 5 25.38 -45.30 -59.56
C GLY A 5 24.04 -45.83 -59.09
N TRP A 6 23.83 -47.14 -59.19
CA TRP A 6 23.31 -47.99 -58.11
C TRP A 6 22.03 -47.56 -57.36
N THR A 7 21.01 -48.38 -57.61
CA THR A 7 19.93 -48.82 -56.71
C THR A 7 20.07 -48.48 -55.22
N MET A 8 19.03 -47.87 -54.66
CA MET A 8 18.45 -48.07 -53.32
C MET A 8 17.26 -47.09 -53.28
N ALA A 9 16.13 -47.29 -52.65
CA ALA A 9 15.52 -48.33 -51.85
C ALA A 9 14.20 -47.65 -51.41
N ASN A 10 13.09 -48.39 -51.35
CA ASN A 10 11.92 -48.06 -50.52
C ASN A 10 11.55 -46.56 -50.38
N ALA A 11 10.67 -46.07 -51.25
CA ALA A 11 9.85 -44.91 -50.92
C ALA A 11 8.84 -45.33 -49.83
N ARG A 12 9.30 -45.43 -48.58
CA ARG A 12 8.43 -45.49 -47.41
C ARG A 12 7.79 -44.12 -47.24
N ARG A 13 6.47 -44.15 -47.03
CA ARG A 13 5.60 -42.97 -46.92
C ARG A 13 6.09 -42.04 -45.80
N ILE A 14 5.90 -40.74 -46.03
CA ILE A 14 6.20 -39.64 -45.09
C ILE A 14 5.41 -39.74 -43.76
N GLU A 15 4.50 -40.72 -43.65
CA GLU A 15 3.71 -41.01 -42.45
C GLU A 15 4.52 -41.64 -41.29
N ASP A 16 5.76 -42.11 -41.54
CA ASP A 16 6.58 -42.80 -40.54
C ASP A 16 7.48 -41.88 -39.69
N CYS A 17 7.48 -40.56 -39.92
CA CYS A 17 8.35 -39.61 -39.21
C CYS A 17 7.65 -38.68 -38.21
N LEU A 18 6.36 -38.86 -37.95
CA LEU A 18 5.68 -38.15 -36.85
C LEU A 18 5.57 -39.09 -35.66
N PRO A 19 6.01 -38.68 -34.44
CA PRO A 19 5.74 -39.46 -33.24
C PRO A 19 4.22 -39.66 -33.16
N PRO A 20 3.73 -40.86 -32.82
CA PRO A 20 2.31 -41.05 -32.57
C PRO A 20 1.85 -39.98 -31.59
N LEU A 21 0.97 -39.09 -32.04
CA LEU A 21 0.32 -38.16 -31.13
C LEU A 21 -0.46 -39.03 -30.16
N GLU A 22 0.06 -39.14 -28.94
CA GLU A 22 -0.53 -39.87 -27.81
C GLU A 22 -2.05 -39.74 -27.85
N ASP A 23 -2.69 -40.87 -28.16
CA ASP A 23 -4.12 -40.99 -28.32
C ASP A 23 -4.80 -40.40 -27.08
N SER A 24 -5.57 -39.34 -27.24
CA SER A 24 -6.04 -38.54 -26.12
C SER A 24 -6.88 -39.43 -25.18
N PRO A 25 -6.39 -39.77 -23.97
CA PRO A 25 -7.01 -40.80 -23.14
C PRO A 25 -8.39 -40.36 -22.63
N SER A 26 -8.70 -39.07 -22.76
CA SER A 26 -9.85 -38.42 -22.18
C SER A 26 -11.18 -39.08 -22.53
N LYS A 27 -11.33 -39.80 -23.64
CA LYS A 27 -12.63 -40.39 -24.03
C LYS A 27 -13.01 -41.70 -23.34
N ARG A 28 -12.10 -42.42 -22.64
CA ARG A 28 -12.39 -43.75 -22.06
C ARG A 28 -12.42 -43.83 -20.54
N PHE A 29 -12.22 -42.73 -19.84
CA PHE A 29 -12.15 -42.73 -18.37
C PHE A 29 -13.39 -42.11 -17.73
N SER A 30 -13.76 -42.63 -16.56
CA SER A 30 -14.77 -42.01 -15.71
C SER A 30 -14.40 -40.55 -15.40
N PRO A 31 -15.37 -39.66 -15.15
CA PRO A 31 -15.10 -38.25 -14.85
C PRO A 31 -14.09 -38.04 -13.72
N SER A 32 -14.12 -38.91 -12.70
CA SER A 32 -13.17 -38.94 -11.58
C SER A 32 -11.74 -39.26 -12.02
N LYS A 33 -11.56 -40.31 -12.84
CA LYS A 33 -10.24 -40.68 -13.38
C LYS A 33 -9.70 -39.62 -14.36
N ARG A 34 -10.58 -38.99 -15.14
CA ARG A 34 -10.20 -37.86 -16.01
C ARG A 34 -9.70 -36.66 -15.19
N LYS A 35 -10.41 -36.30 -14.11
CA LYS A 35 -9.96 -35.24 -13.20
C LYS A 35 -8.59 -35.56 -12.60
N GLN A 36 -8.40 -36.79 -12.11
CA GLN A 36 -7.13 -37.22 -11.53
C GLN A 36 -5.97 -37.21 -12.55
N TYR A 37 -6.24 -37.57 -13.80
CA TYR A 37 -5.25 -37.50 -14.89
C TYR A 37 -4.73 -36.07 -15.10
N TYR A 38 -5.62 -35.07 -15.15
CA TYR A 38 -5.21 -33.68 -15.34
C TYR A 38 -4.46 -33.11 -14.12
N ILE A 39 -4.83 -33.51 -12.90
CA ILE A 39 -4.08 -33.17 -11.68
C ILE A 39 -2.66 -33.73 -11.76
N ASN A 40 -2.51 -35.02 -12.03
CA ASN A 40 -1.20 -35.68 -12.11
C ASN A 40 -0.35 -35.13 -13.26
N LYS A 41 -0.98 -34.71 -14.37
CA LYS A 41 -0.29 -34.06 -15.49
C LYS A 41 0.20 -32.66 -15.14
N ALA A 42 -0.58 -31.88 -14.39
CA ALA A 42 -0.18 -30.55 -13.93
C ALA A 42 0.98 -30.61 -12.92
N ILE A 43 0.97 -31.58 -11.99
CA ILE A 43 2.05 -31.78 -11.01
C ILE A 43 3.36 -32.14 -11.72
N ARG A 44 3.33 -33.11 -12.63
CA ARG A 44 4.53 -33.47 -13.42
C ARG A 44 5.04 -32.31 -14.27
N ASN A 45 4.14 -31.51 -14.82
CA ASN A 45 4.52 -30.32 -15.57
C ASN A 45 5.11 -29.22 -14.67
N SER A 46 4.68 -29.07 -13.41
CA SER A 46 5.27 -28.09 -12.48
C SER A 46 6.68 -28.45 -12.02
N ASP A 47 7.03 -29.74 -12.01
CA ASP A 47 8.39 -30.19 -11.68
C ASP A 47 9.37 -30.00 -12.84
N LEU A 48 8.86 -30.06 -14.08
CA LEU A 48 9.62 -29.86 -15.32
C LEU A 48 9.70 -28.39 -15.76
N ILE A 49 8.85 -27.51 -15.21
CA ILE A 49 8.88 -26.07 -15.50
C ILE A 49 9.57 -25.38 -14.31
N PRO A 50 10.80 -24.85 -14.46
CA PRO A 50 11.39 -23.99 -13.45
C PRO A 50 10.35 -22.91 -13.15
N ARG A 51 9.88 -22.84 -11.89
CA ARG A 51 8.78 -21.95 -11.49
C ARG A 51 8.95 -20.63 -12.21
N ALA A 52 7.99 -20.25 -13.05
CA ALA A 52 8.02 -18.97 -13.75
C ALA A 52 8.02 -17.86 -12.70
N LYS A 53 9.22 -17.49 -12.24
CA LYS A 53 9.46 -16.41 -11.31
C LYS A 53 9.17 -15.16 -12.13
N GLY A 54 7.97 -14.60 -11.94
CA GLY A 54 7.60 -13.35 -12.58
C GLY A 54 8.66 -12.27 -12.30
N ARG A 55 8.70 -11.21 -13.11
CA ARG A 55 9.76 -10.17 -13.05
C ARG A 55 10.12 -9.73 -11.62
N LYS A 56 9.12 -9.54 -10.74
CA LYS A 56 9.35 -9.22 -9.32
C LYS A 56 10.10 -10.30 -8.52
N SER A 57 9.87 -11.57 -8.78
CA SER A 57 10.59 -12.66 -8.12
C SER A 57 12.00 -12.86 -8.67
N LEU A 58 12.24 -12.49 -9.93
CA LEU A 58 13.56 -12.48 -10.53
C LEU A 58 14.38 -11.32 -9.94
N GLN A 59 13.79 -10.11 -9.89
CA GLN A 59 14.38 -8.95 -9.23
C GLN A 59 14.73 -9.21 -7.76
N ARG A 60 13.87 -9.92 -7.01
CA ARG A 60 14.18 -10.29 -5.62
C ARG A 60 15.42 -11.18 -5.53
N LEU A 61 15.57 -12.14 -6.44
CA LEU A 61 16.72 -13.03 -6.46
C LEU A 61 18.01 -12.28 -6.86
N GLU A 62 17.92 -11.38 -7.84
CA GLU A 62 19.03 -10.52 -8.24
C GLU A 62 19.47 -9.58 -7.11
N ASN A 63 18.50 -8.94 -6.43
CA ASN A 63 18.77 -8.10 -5.27
C ASN A 63 19.44 -8.91 -4.14
N THR A 64 18.98 -10.13 -3.86
CA THR A 64 19.63 -11.01 -2.87
C THR A 64 21.07 -11.33 -3.25
N ARG A 65 21.35 -11.61 -4.53
CA ARG A 65 22.72 -11.87 -4.99
C ARG A 65 23.62 -10.64 -4.88
N TYR A 66 23.11 -9.48 -5.28
CA TYR A 66 23.83 -8.22 -5.17
C TYR A 66 24.22 -7.89 -3.71
N LEU A 67 23.28 -8.09 -2.77
CA LEU A 67 23.56 -7.89 -1.35
C LEU A 67 24.67 -8.80 -0.82
N MET A 68 24.68 -10.08 -1.21
CA MET A 68 25.77 -10.99 -0.82
C MET A 68 27.12 -10.54 -1.38
N THR A 69 27.17 -10.07 -2.64
CA THR A 69 28.41 -9.55 -3.25
C THR A 69 28.90 -8.25 -2.62
N LEU A 70 28.00 -7.39 -2.13
CA LEU A 70 28.38 -6.20 -1.36
C LEU A 70 28.98 -6.57 -0.01
N LEU A 71 28.40 -7.56 0.67
CA LEU A 71 28.92 -8.07 1.94
C LEU A 71 30.29 -8.75 1.78
N GLU A 72 30.57 -9.33 0.61
CA GLU A 72 31.90 -9.88 0.27
C GLU A 72 32.95 -8.79 -0.02
N ARG A 73 32.57 -7.49 -0.10
CA ARG A 73 33.49 -6.37 -0.35
C ARG A 73 33.82 -5.53 0.88
N ASP A 74 33.13 -5.70 2.00
CA ASP A 74 33.52 -5.06 3.26
C ASP A 74 34.62 -5.89 3.94
N GLU A 75 35.82 -5.82 3.36
CA GLU A 75 37.05 -6.01 4.14
C GLU A 75 37.09 -4.88 5.17
N CYS A 76 36.88 -5.25 6.44
CA CYS A 76 36.88 -4.39 7.60
C CYS A 76 38.20 -3.60 7.70
N GLY A 77 38.18 -2.39 7.14
CA GLY A 77 39.11 -1.32 7.48
C GLY A 77 38.65 -0.67 8.77
N SER A 78 39.26 -1.06 9.88
CA SER A 78 39.23 -0.34 11.15
C SER A 78 39.65 1.12 10.93
N ASP A 79 38.74 2.07 11.11
CA ASP A 79 39.11 3.40 11.64
C ASP A 79 37.90 4.12 12.24
N GLU A 80 38.18 4.75 13.37
CA GLU A 80 37.29 5.49 14.24
C GLU A 80 36.89 6.82 13.58
N GLY A 81 35.59 7.13 13.52
CA GLY A 81 35.15 8.39 12.91
C GLY A 81 33.65 8.66 13.03
N GLU A 82 33.30 9.34 14.11
CA GLU A 82 32.13 10.21 14.28
C GLU A 82 31.62 10.83 12.96
N LEU A 83 30.33 10.64 12.63
CA LEU A 83 29.49 11.60 11.89
C LEU A 83 28.06 11.07 11.72
N THR A 84 27.10 11.81 12.28
CA THR A 84 25.67 11.63 12.13
C THR A 84 25.25 11.79 10.66
N HIS A 85 25.04 10.68 9.95
CA HIS A 85 24.35 10.71 8.67
C HIS A 85 22.85 10.48 8.90
N SER A 86 22.09 11.56 9.16
CA SER A 86 20.64 11.48 9.05
C SER A 86 20.30 11.11 7.60
N ALA A 87 19.66 9.96 7.40
CA ALA A 87 19.27 9.50 6.08
C ALA A 87 18.52 10.60 5.32
N THR A 88 18.90 10.82 4.06
CA THR A 88 18.19 11.74 3.18
C THR A 88 16.71 11.33 3.10
N PRO A 89 15.77 12.28 3.25
CA PRO A 89 14.35 11.97 3.29
C PRO A 89 13.93 11.26 1.99
N SER A 90 13.06 10.25 2.14
CA SER A 90 12.53 9.51 1.00
C SER A 90 11.74 10.45 0.09
N ILE A 91 11.65 10.12 -1.21
CA ILE A 91 10.80 10.84 -2.17
C ILE A 91 9.34 10.98 -1.68
N PHE A 92 8.89 10.02 -0.86
CA PHE A 92 7.58 10.05 -0.21
C PHE A 92 7.50 11.07 0.95
N THR A 93 8.60 11.27 1.67
CA THR A 93 8.73 12.29 2.72
C THR A 93 8.76 13.70 2.10
N GLU A 94 9.38 13.86 0.94
CA GLU A 94 9.42 15.12 0.20
C GLU A 94 8.06 15.47 -0.42
N ALA A 95 7.36 14.49 -1.01
CA ALA A 95 6.05 14.69 -1.61
C ALA A 95 4.97 15.11 -0.60
N CYS A 96 5.07 14.67 0.66
CA CYS A 96 4.15 15.07 1.73
C CYS A 96 4.41 16.50 2.25
N ASN A 97 5.54 17.10 1.89
CA ASN A 97 5.96 18.42 2.34
C ASN A 97 5.95 19.47 1.21
N ASN A 98 5.66 19.07 -0.02
CA ASN A 98 5.75 19.96 -1.18
C ASN A 98 4.43 20.72 -1.39
N GLU A 99 4.42 22.01 -1.04
CA GLU A 99 3.24 22.91 -1.13
C GLU A 99 2.60 22.92 -2.53
N THR A 100 3.42 22.82 -3.58
CA THR A 100 2.97 22.86 -4.98
C THR A 100 2.06 21.68 -5.37
N TYR A 101 2.20 20.51 -4.74
CA TYR A 101 1.31 19.36 -5.01
C TYR A 101 -0.01 19.43 -4.22
N VAL A 102 -0.02 20.15 -3.10
CA VAL A 102 -1.22 20.34 -2.26
C VAL A 102 -2.17 21.36 -2.92
N GLU A 103 -1.63 22.38 -3.59
CA GLU A 103 -2.42 23.41 -4.29
C GLU A 103 -3.16 22.89 -5.53
N VAL A 104 -2.59 21.93 -6.27
CA VAL A 104 -3.21 21.38 -7.49
C VAL A 104 -4.48 20.56 -7.19
N GLY A 105 -4.60 20.01 -5.98
CA GLY A 105 -5.83 19.34 -5.53
C GLY A 105 -6.95 20.31 -5.11
N ALA A 106 -6.59 21.52 -4.67
CA ALA A 106 -7.53 22.53 -4.17
C ALA A 106 -8.14 23.40 -5.29
N ALA A 107 -7.43 23.55 -6.42
CA ALA A 107 -7.80 24.51 -7.48
C ALA A 107 -8.97 24.10 -8.40
N ALA A 108 -9.49 22.87 -8.30
CA ALA A 108 -10.55 22.39 -9.21
C ALA A 108 -11.99 22.83 -8.84
N GLY A 109 -12.19 23.50 -7.69
CA GLY A 109 -13.54 23.77 -7.15
C GLY A 109 -13.98 25.24 -7.07
N ALA A 110 -13.10 26.21 -7.34
CA ALA A 110 -13.41 27.62 -7.04
C ALA A 110 -14.11 28.34 -8.22
N ARG A 111 -15.44 28.28 -8.26
CA ARG A 111 -16.29 29.27 -8.95
C ARG A 111 -17.39 29.78 -8.01
N GLY A 112 -17.17 30.97 -7.44
CA GLY A 112 -18.24 31.92 -7.06
C GLY A 112 -18.44 32.23 -5.57
N GLY A 113 -17.99 33.43 -5.15
CA GLY A 113 -18.74 34.46 -4.38
C GLY A 113 -19.27 34.21 -2.95
N ASP A 114 -18.76 35.02 -2.01
CA ASP A 114 -19.19 35.33 -0.61
C ASP A 114 -20.68 35.82 -0.48
N PRO A 115 -21.36 35.95 0.71
CA PRO A 115 -20.86 36.01 2.10
C PRO A 115 -21.65 35.21 3.17
N GLY A 116 -20.92 34.64 4.14
CA GLY A 116 -21.52 34.06 5.34
C GLY A 116 -20.55 33.18 6.11
N MET A 117 -19.93 33.74 7.16
CA MET A 117 -18.92 33.11 8.03
C MET A 117 -19.45 31.95 8.90
N ALA A 118 -20.47 31.23 8.43
CA ALA A 118 -21.04 30.02 9.02
C ALA A 118 -21.33 28.92 7.99
N GLN A 119 -20.93 29.09 6.72
CA GLN A 119 -21.17 28.10 5.66
C GLN A 119 -19.99 28.07 4.67
N HIS A 120 -18.76 28.10 5.16
CA HIS A 120 -17.65 27.78 4.26
C HIS A 120 -17.80 26.29 3.90
N PRO A 121 -18.08 25.91 2.63
CA PRO A 121 -18.42 24.54 2.25
C PRO A 121 -17.37 23.51 2.72
N ALA A 122 -16.12 23.98 2.84
CA ALA A 122 -14.99 23.25 3.41
C ALA A 122 -15.25 22.65 4.81
N TYR A 123 -16.07 23.23 5.69
CA TYR A 123 -16.28 22.70 7.04
C TYR A 123 -17.56 21.87 7.18
N SER A 124 -18.27 21.60 6.07
CA SER A 124 -19.38 20.66 6.08
C SER A 124 -18.88 19.25 6.46
N PRO A 125 -19.68 18.44 7.18
CA PRO A 125 -19.25 17.11 7.64
C PRO A 125 -18.80 16.20 6.50
N LYS A 126 -19.45 16.32 5.34
CA LYS A 126 -19.11 15.56 4.14
C LYS A 126 -17.75 15.95 3.56
N GLU A 127 -17.38 17.23 3.59
CA GLU A 127 -16.07 17.70 3.13
C GLU A 127 -14.97 17.37 4.15
N CYS A 128 -15.24 17.53 5.46
CA CYS A 128 -14.36 17.05 6.53
C CYS A 128 -14.05 15.55 6.38
N PHE A 129 -15.07 14.73 6.12
CA PHE A 129 -14.85 13.32 5.88
C PHE A 129 -14.04 13.06 4.61
N GLN A 130 -14.20 13.86 3.56
CA GLN A 130 -13.42 13.72 2.33
C GLN A 130 -11.93 14.06 2.50
N ARG A 131 -11.57 14.93 3.44
CA ARG A 131 -10.16 15.18 3.82
C ARG A 131 -9.45 13.94 4.33
N ILE A 132 -10.20 13.06 5.01
CA ILE A 132 -9.66 11.79 5.47
C ILE A 132 -9.20 10.98 4.25
N SER A 133 -7.96 10.49 4.31
CA SER A 133 -7.37 9.70 3.23
C SER A 133 -8.27 8.54 2.83
N ARG A 134 -8.29 8.22 1.52
CA ARG A 134 -9.15 7.16 0.96
C ARG A 134 -9.00 5.83 1.69
N ARG A 135 -7.77 5.50 2.12
CA ARG A 135 -7.46 4.28 2.86
C ARG A 135 -8.10 4.29 4.24
N LEU A 136 -7.93 5.38 5.00
CA LEU A 136 -8.53 5.53 6.33
C LEU A 136 -10.06 5.51 6.26
N ARG A 137 -10.68 6.23 5.32
CA ARG A 137 -12.13 6.16 5.11
C ARG A 137 -12.63 4.74 4.88
N SER A 138 -11.88 3.94 4.10
CA SER A 138 -12.24 2.54 3.83
C SER A 138 -12.14 1.69 5.09
N THR A 139 -11.16 1.94 5.95
CA THR A 139 -11.04 1.27 7.26
C THR A 139 -12.19 1.66 8.18
N LEU A 140 -12.51 2.95 8.27
CA LEU A 140 -13.58 3.45 9.14
C LEU A 140 -14.95 2.88 8.74
N LYS A 141 -15.23 2.77 7.44
CA LYS A 141 -16.51 2.21 6.95
C LYS A 141 -16.65 0.70 7.08
N ARG A 142 -15.54 -0.04 7.20
CA ARG A 142 -15.53 -1.52 7.21
C ARG A 142 -15.28 -2.10 8.60
N GLY A 143 -14.65 -1.34 9.49
CA GLY A 143 -14.28 -1.80 10.82
C GLY A 143 -15.42 -1.60 11.82
N ARG A 144 -15.58 -2.55 12.75
CA ARG A 144 -16.25 -2.25 14.02
C ARG A 144 -15.30 -1.35 14.82
N ILE A 145 -15.49 -0.04 14.69
CA ILE A 145 -14.70 0.93 15.43
C ILE A 145 -15.22 0.94 16.89
N PRO A 146 -14.36 0.85 17.90
CA PRO A 146 -14.74 1.12 19.28
C PRO A 146 -15.14 2.60 19.41
N MET A 147 -16.45 2.89 19.41
CA MET A 147 -16.92 4.29 19.39
C MET A 147 -16.49 5.09 20.60
N GLY A 148 -16.53 4.51 21.80
CA GLY A 148 -16.04 5.22 23.00
C GLY A 148 -14.57 5.65 22.92
N THR A 149 -13.72 4.88 22.24
CA THR A 149 -12.31 5.29 22.03
C THR A 149 -12.19 6.43 21.02
N LEU A 150 -13.01 6.42 19.96
CA LEU A 150 -13.02 7.51 18.98
C LEU A 150 -13.55 8.80 19.59
N GLU A 151 -14.67 8.72 20.31
CA GLU A 151 -15.31 9.84 21.01
C GLU A 151 -14.36 10.47 22.04
N GLY A 152 -13.70 9.66 22.87
CA GLY A 152 -12.77 10.18 23.88
C GLY A 152 -11.58 10.93 23.26
N LEU A 153 -10.98 10.40 22.19
CA LEU A 153 -9.88 11.09 21.48
C LEU A 153 -10.37 12.38 20.78
N GLU A 154 -11.59 12.35 20.26
CA GLU A 154 -12.22 13.50 19.60
C GLU A 154 -12.49 14.65 20.59
N GLU A 155 -13.08 14.34 21.74
CA GLU A 155 -13.33 15.29 22.82
C GLU A 155 -12.03 15.91 23.36
N GLU A 156 -10.99 15.09 23.53
CA GLU A 156 -9.70 15.57 24.04
C GLU A 156 -9.05 16.59 23.08
N LEU A 157 -9.05 16.32 21.78
CA LEU A 157 -8.55 17.24 20.77
C LEU A 157 -9.37 18.53 20.72
N LEU A 158 -10.71 18.42 20.76
CA LEU A 158 -11.60 19.58 20.78
C LEU A 158 -11.36 20.44 21.99
N ALA A 159 -11.31 19.86 23.19
CA ALA A 159 -11.07 20.57 24.43
C ALA A 159 -9.70 21.28 24.42
N PHE A 160 -8.66 20.59 23.94
CA PHE A 160 -7.31 21.14 23.86
C PHE A 160 -7.23 22.35 22.91
N PHE A 161 -7.59 22.16 21.63
CA PHE A 161 -7.41 23.20 20.61
C PHE A 161 -8.43 24.35 20.72
N SER A 162 -9.56 24.15 21.39
CA SER A 162 -10.51 25.23 21.69
C SER A 162 -9.93 26.24 22.69
N VAL A 163 -9.04 25.81 23.59
CA VAL A 163 -8.40 26.69 24.58
C VAL A 163 -7.05 27.20 24.05
N THR A 164 -6.25 26.33 23.43
CA THR A 164 -4.89 26.64 23.00
C THR A 164 -4.65 26.28 21.53
N PRO A 165 -5.22 27.06 20.58
CA PRO A 165 -5.19 26.71 19.15
C PRO A 165 -3.79 26.65 18.54
N HIS A 166 -2.78 27.27 19.16
CA HIS A 166 -1.40 27.30 18.66
C HIS A 166 -0.47 26.28 19.34
N SER A 167 -0.96 25.59 20.38
CA SER A 167 -0.15 24.62 21.12
C SER A 167 -0.04 23.30 20.38
N VAL A 168 1.01 22.53 20.69
CA VAL A 168 1.18 21.17 20.16
C VAL A 168 0.63 20.18 21.18
N TYR A 169 -0.38 19.43 20.80
CA TYR A 169 -0.87 18.31 21.58
C TYR A 169 0.09 17.13 21.45
N THR A 170 0.47 16.51 22.57
CA THR A 170 1.40 15.38 22.58
C THR A 170 0.87 14.24 23.44
N ALA A 171 0.82 13.05 22.88
CA ALA A 171 0.37 11.84 23.58
C ALA A 171 1.29 10.66 23.31
N LEU A 172 1.54 9.85 24.33
CA LEU A 172 2.21 8.55 24.16
C LEU A 172 1.14 7.51 23.88
N MET A 173 1.25 6.82 22.75
CA MET A 173 0.24 5.87 22.29
C MET A 173 0.91 4.60 21.78
N ASP A 174 0.88 3.54 22.58
CA ASP A 174 1.49 2.26 22.19
C ASP A 174 0.59 1.47 21.21
N ASN A 175 -0.73 1.68 21.27
CA ASN A 175 -1.70 1.04 20.39
C ASN A 175 -1.69 1.64 18.98
N SER A 176 -1.36 0.82 17.98
CA SER A 176 -1.34 1.25 16.57
C SER A 176 -2.70 1.60 16.01
N PHE A 177 -3.77 1.01 16.54
CA PHE A 177 -5.13 1.29 16.12
C PHE A 177 -5.61 2.64 16.65
N GLU A 178 -5.34 2.98 17.90
CA GLU A 178 -5.67 4.31 18.44
C GLU A 178 -4.88 5.42 17.73
N ARG A 179 -3.59 5.19 17.44
CA ARG A 179 -2.81 6.11 16.58
C ARG A 179 -3.46 6.32 15.21
N LEU A 180 -4.04 5.27 14.63
CA LEU A 180 -4.76 5.35 13.37
C LEU A 180 -6.04 6.19 13.49
N LEU A 181 -6.80 6.01 14.57
CA LEU A 181 -8.01 6.80 14.85
C LEU A 181 -7.67 8.27 15.07
N LEU A 182 -6.65 8.56 15.90
CA LEU A 182 -6.18 9.92 16.13
C LEU A 182 -5.77 10.60 14.82
N HIS A 183 -5.06 9.88 13.95
CA HIS A 183 -4.66 10.41 12.64
C HIS A 183 -5.87 10.71 11.74
N ALA A 184 -6.92 9.88 11.78
CA ALA A 184 -8.15 10.13 11.06
C ALA A 184 -8.91 11.35 11.61
N LEU A 185 -9.00 11.50 12.92
CA LEU A 185 -9.59 12.67 13.59
C LEU A 185 -8.85 13.95 13.22
N CYS A 186 -7.52 13.92 13.23
CA CYS A 186 -6.72 15.07 12.82
C CYS A 186 -7.02 15.48 11.37
N GLN A 187 -7.12 14.52 10.45
CA GLN A 187 -7.49 14.83 9.06
C GLN A 187 -8.91 15.38 8.94
N TYR A 188 -9.84 14.89 9.75
CA TYR A 188 -11.22 15.36 9.78
C TYR A 188 -11.34 16.80 10.28
N MET A 189 -10.63 17.13 11.35
CA MET A 189 -10.56 18.46 11.98
C MET A 189 -9.57 19.43 11.30
N ASP A 190 -8.96 19.00 10.20
CA ASP A 190 -7.94 19.75 9.46
C ASP A 190 -6.69 20.13 10.28
N LEU A 191 -6.32 19.25 11.22
CA LEU A 191 -5.09 19.31 12.01
C LEU A 191 -3.95 18.52 11.36
N VAL A 192 -2.72 18.90 11.67
CA VAL A 192 -1.50 18.18 11.27
C VAL A 192 -1.13 17.21 12.37
N SER A 193 -0.80 15.98 12.01
CA SER A 193 -0.37 14.97 12.98
C SER A 193 0.84 14.19 12.50
N ALA A 194 1.73 13.90 13.43
CA ALA A 194 2.98 13.17 13.22
C ALA A 194 3.16 12.10 14.31
N SER A 195 3.71 10.95 13.92
CA SER A 195 4.10 9.89 14.85
C SER A 195 5.61 9.74 14.84
N SER A 196 6.23 9.78 16.02
CA SER A 196 7.67 9.56 16.22
C SER A 196 7.90 8.47 17.26
N ASP A 197 9.08 7.86 17.24
CA ASP A 197 9.52 6.94 18.28
C ASP A 197 10.40 7.71 19.27
N ILE A 198 10.08 7.59 20.56
CA ILE A 198 10.82 8.22 21.66
C ILE A 198 11.00 7.15 22.72
N GLU A 199 12.25 6.76 22.99
CA GLU A 199 12.61 5.75 24.00
C GLU A 199 11.89 4.41 23.80
N GLY A 200 11.64 4.00 22.56
CA GLY A 200 10.92 2.76 22.23
C GLY A 200 9.40 2.86 22.40
N LYS A 201 8.88 4.04 22.77
CA LYS A 201 7.44 4.33 22.83
C LYS A 201 7.03 5.23 21.67
N ARG A 202 5.83 5.01 21.15
CA ARG A 202 5.31 5.82 20.04
C ARG A 202 4.66 7.08 20.60
N GLN A 203 5.22 8.23 20.22
CA GLN A 203 4.64 9.54 20.53
C GLN A 203 3.86 10.05 19.31
N MET A 204 2.66 10.56 19.57
CA MET A 204 1.88 11.36 18.64
C MET A 204 2.04 12.83 18.96
N LYS A 205 2.27 13.64 17.94
CA LYS A 205 2.24 15.10 18.02
C LYS A 205 1.17 15.61 17.06
N VAL A 206 0.32 16.49 17.55
CA VAL A 206 -0.75 17.12 16.76
C VAL A 206 -0.62 18.62 16.88
N SER A 207 -0.69 19.32 15.76
CA SER A 207 -0.63 20.78 15.72
C SER A 207 -1.70 21.32 14.78
N ASN A 208 -2.19 22.50 15.11
CA ASN A 208 -3.03 23.26 14.21
C ASN A 208 -2.13 24.06 13.25
N LYS A 209 -2.39 23.94 11.95
CA LYS A 209 -1.71 24.74 10.92
C LYS A 209 -2.35 26.13 10.73
N HIS A 210 -3.52 26.35 11.31
CA HIS A 210 -4.29 27.59 11.22
C HIS A 210 -4.08 28.49 12.44
N ARG A 211 -4.35 29.79 12.29
CA ARG A 211 -4.29 30.77 13.40
C ARG A 211 -5.42 30.62 14.40
N VAL A 212 -6.52 30.02 13.97
CA VAL A 212 -7.70 29.76 14.79
C VAL A 212 -8.08 28.30 14.62
N PHE A 213 -8.59 27.69 15.67
CA PHE A 213 -9.17 26.36 15.58
C PHE A 213 -10.66 26.50 15.26
N LEU A 214 -11.08 25.86 14.18
CA LEU A 214 -12.49 25.81 13.77
C LEU A 214 -12.96 24.37 13.91
N PRO A 215 -13.75 24.04 14.95
CA PRO A 215 -14.27 22.70 15.12
C PRO A 215 -15.23 22.33 13.97
N PRO A 216 -15.27 21.06 13.54
CA PRO A 216 -16.27 20.59 12.58
C PRO A 216 -17.70 20.80 13.10
N GLU A 217 -18.64 21.05 12.19
CA GLU A 217 -20.07 21.19 12.54
C GLU A 217 -20.68 19.92 13.14
N LEU A 218 -20.17 18.76 12.73
CA LEU A 218 -20.58 17.45 13.22
C LEU A 218 -19.34 16.63 13.55
N LEU A 219 -19.36 15.95 14.68
CA LEU A 219 -18.29 15.07 15.12
C LEU A 219 -18.13 13.87 14.18
N LEU A 220 -16.90 13.36 14.07
CA LEU A 220 -16.61 12.19 13.24
C LEU A 220 -17.31 10.95 13.78
N SER A 221 -17.35 10.78 15.09
CA SER A 221 -18.12 9.73 15.78
C SER A 221 -19.59 9.71 15.35
N ASP A 222 -20.28 10.85 15.49
CA ASP A 222 -21.67 11.02 15.07
C ASP A 222 -21.86 10.80 13.56
N TYR A 223 -20.97 11.34 12.75
CA TYR A 223 -21.05 11.20 11.29
C TYR A 223 -20.90 9.73 10.86
N LEU A 224 -20.02 8.96 11.51
CA LEU A 224 -19.89 7.52 11.28
C LEU A 224 -21.11 6.75 11.79
N GLY A 225 -21.69 7.15 12.92
CA GLY A 225 -22.93 6.58 13.46
C GLY A 225 -24.12 6.69 12.51
N GLN A 226 -24.22 7.81 11.77
CA GLN A 226 -25.26 8.01 10.75
C GLN A 226 -25.07 7.15 9.48
N MET A 227 -23.87 6.62 9.25
CA MET A 227 -23.55 5.80 8.07
C MET A 227 -23.59 4.29 8.34
N SER A 228 -23.75 3.86 9.60
CA SER A 228 -23.81 2.46 10.02
C SER A 228 -25.24 1.91 10.00
#